data_AF-A0A6I9NHA8-F1
#
_entry.id   AF-A0A6I9NHA8-F1
#
_cell.length_a   1.000
_cell.length_b   1.000
_cell.length_c   1.000
_cell.angle_alpha   90.00
_cell.angle_beta   90.00
_cell.angle_gamma   90.00
#
_symmetry.space_group_name_H-M   'P 1'
#
loop_
_entity.id
_entity.type
_entity.pdbx_description
1 polymer ?
#
loop_
_entity_poly.entity_id
_entity_poly.type
_entity_poly.pdbx_seq_one_letter_code
_entity_poly.pdbx_strand_id
1 'polypeptide(L)'
;MSSDRAPPIVMYERKDSRWLLKDKHTIMLRQWDEIRSIATQMLESGDHSLLVDFDSHLDDITKDWTNQKVNTKIAELSSPANGNI
;
A
#
# COMPACT_ATOMS: atom_id res chain seq x y z
N MET A 1 24.76 6.66 -2.83
CA MET A 1 24.06 6.99 -1.58
C MET A 1 22.74 6.22 -1.60
N SER A 2 22.60 5.17 -0.79
CA SER A 2 21.42 4.27 -0.83
C SER A 2 20.96 3.96 0.59
N SER A 3 20.13 4.83 1.17
CA SER A 3 19.61 4.67 2.53
C SER A 3 18.15 4.18 2.60
N ASP A 4 17.39 4.14 1.50
CA ASP A 4 15.94 3.87 1.54
C ASP A 4 15.54 2.44 1.13
N ARG A 5 16.11 1.43 1.81
CA ARG A 5 15.66 0.04 1.66
C ARG A 5 14.66 -0.42 2.73
N ALA A 6 14.48 0.32 3.81
CA ALA A 6 13.53 -0.05 4.86
C ALA A 6 12.14 0.57 4.58
N PRO A 7 11.05 -0.17 4.86
CA PRO A 7 9.69 0.38 4.80
C PRO A 7 9.53 1.58 5.73
N PRO A 8 8.91 2.69 5.30
CA PRO A 8 8.68 3.88 6.12
C PRO A 8 7.48 3.68 7.06
N ILE A 9 7.45 2.57 7.80
CA ILE A 9 6.34 2.16 8.66
C ILE A 9 6.85 2.00 10.09
N VAL A 10 6.21 2.69 11.02
CA VAL A 10 6.39 2.53 12.47
C VAL A 10 5.16 1.83 13.02
N MET A 11 5.34 0.66 13.62
CA MET A 11 4.23 -0.12 14.16
C MET A 11 4.20 -0.02 15.68
N TYR A 12 3.01 0.19 16.23
CA TYR A 12 2.74 0.11 17.66
C TYR A 12 1.82 -1.07 17.93
N GLU A 13 2.02 -1.75 19.06
CA GLU A 13 1.12 -2.79 19.56
C GLU A 13 0.51 -2.37 20.89
N ARG A 14 -0.74 -2.79 21.13
CA ARG A 14 -1.47 -2.42 22.33
C ARG A 14 -1.19 -3.42 23.45
N LYS A 15 -0.67 -2.94 24.58
CA LYS A 15 -0.41 -3.72 25.79
C LYS A 15 -0.88 -2.94 27.01
N ASP A 16 -1.76 -3.54 27.81
CA ASP A 16 -2.30 -2.93 29.04
C ASP A 16 -2.82 -1.49 28.82
N SER A 17 -3.65 -1.31 27.80
CA SER A 17 -4.23 -0.01 27.41
C SER A 17 -3.25 1.07 26.96
N ARG A 18 -1.98 0.74 26.70
CA ARG A 18 -0.98 1.64 26.12
C ARG A 18 -0.52 1.14 24.75
N TRP A 19 -0.14 2.07 23.89
CA TRP A 19 0.54 1.79 22.63
C TRP A 19 2.05 1.74 22.88
N LEU A 20 2.68 0.60 22.62
CA LEU A 20 4.12 0.41 22.75
C LEU A 20 4.73 0.20 21.36
N LEU A 21 5.93 0.75 21.14
CA LEU A 21 6.64 0.56 19.88
C LEU A 21 6.94 -0.94 19.70
N LYS A 22 6.55 -1.49 18.56
CA LYS A 22 6.81 -2.88 18.21
C LYS A 22 8.26 -3.04 17.76
N ASP A 23 8.92 -4.12 18.19
CA ASP A 23 10.28 -4.43 17.72
C ASP A 23 10.28 -4.66 16.21
N LYS A 24 11.08 -3.86 15.48
CA LYS A 24 11.21 -3.92 14.03
C LYS A 24 11.62 -5.30 13.50
N HIS A 25 12.37 -6.09 14.27
CA HIS A 25 12.79 -7.42 13.84
C HIS A 25 11.64 -8.43 13.86
N THR A 26 10.54 -8.10 14.53
CA THR A 26 9.30 -8.90 14.54
C THR A 26 8.32 -8.48 13.45
N ILE A 27 8.59 -7.39 12.74
CA ILE A 27 7.77 -6.88 11.66
C ILE A 27 8.27 -7.49 10.35
N MET A 28 7.52 -8.45 9.82
CA MET A 28 7.79 -9.02 8.50
C MET A 28 6.92 -8.35 7.45
N LEU A 29 7.53 -7.59 6.55
CA LEU A 29 6.89 -7.07 5.35
C LEU A 29 7.32 -7.93 4.17
N ARG A 30 6.44 -8.84 3.76
CA ARG A 30 6.68 -9.75 2.64
C ARG A 30 6.74 -8.96 1.34
N GLN A 31 7.58 -9.41 0.40
CA GLN A 31 7.66 -8.84 -0.96
C GLN A 31 7.88 -7.31 -0.96
N TRP A 32 8.64 -6.78 0.00
CA TRP A 32 8.82 -5.33 0.15
C TRP A 32 9.32 -4.63 -1.12
N ASP A 33 10.30 -5.23 -1.83
CA ASP A 33 10.82 -4.63 -3.05
C ASP A 33 9.76 -4.58 -4.17
N GLU A 34 8.90 -5.59 -4.28
CA GLU A 34 7.78 -5.64 -5.22
C GLU A 34 6.71 -4.60 -4.86
N ILE A 35 6.31 -4.54 -3.59
CA ILE A 35 5.34 -3.55 -3.08
C ILE A 35 5.84 -2.13 -3.36
N ARG A 36 7.12 -1.86 -3.07
CA ARG A 36 7.72 -0.55 -3.34
C ARG A 36 7.71 -0.23 -4.84
N SER A 37 8.05 -1.20 -5.69
CA SER A 37 8.05 -1.01 -7.14
C SER A 37 6.65 -0.65 -7.68
N ILE A 38 5.62 -1.38 -7.26
CA ILE A 38 4.23 -1.12 -7.66
C ILE A 38 3.78 0.25 -7.15
N ALA A 39 4.03 0.56 -5.87
CA ALA A 39 3.66 1.85 -5.28
C ALA A 39 4.34 3.03 -5.99
N THR A 40 5.63 2.91 -6.33
CA THR A 40 6.34 3.92 -7.12
C THR A 40 5.68 4.13 -8.49
N GLN A 41 5.39 3.04 -9.21
CA GLN A 41 4.77 3.15 -10.53
C GLN A 41 3.37 3.80 -10.47
N MET A 42 2.56 3.47 -9.46
CA MET A 42 1.24 4.06 -9.25
C MET A 42 1.30 5.54 -8.83
N LEU A 43 2.35 5.93 -8.11
CA LEU A 43 2.56 7.35 -7.78
C LEU A 43 2.95 8.14 -9.03
N GLU A 44 3.88 7.61 -9.83
CA GLU A 44 4.37 8.25 -11.06
C GLU A 44 3.28 8.38 -12.14
N SER A 45 2.35 7.43 -12.22
CA SER A 45 1.19 7.47 -13.13
C SER A 45 0.06 8.38 -12.64
N GLY A 46 0.12 8.91 -11.41
CA GLY A 46 -0.92 9.74 -10.81
C GLY A 46 -2.15 8.96 -10.32
N ASP A 47 -2.04 7.64 -10.12
CA ASP A 47 -3.17 6.79 -9.71
C ASP A 47 -3.67 7.06 -8.29
N HIS A 48 -2.89 7.78 -7.47
CA HIS A 48 -3.36 8.27 -6.17
C HIS A 48 -4.62 9.15 -6.29
N SER A 49 -4.85 9.79 -7.44
CA SER A 49 -6.08 10.55 -7.71
C SER A 49 -7.34 9.69 -7.88
N LEU A 50 -7.17 8.37 -8.03
CA LEU A 50 -8.28 7.41 -8.11
C LEU A 50 -8.78 6.95 -6.73
N LEU A 51 -8.03 7.26 -5.67
CA LEU A 51 -8.39 6.84 -4.32
C LEU A 51 -9.65 7.58 -3.85
N VAL A 52 -10.61 6.81 -3.36
CA VAL A 52 -11.80 7.29 -2.67
C VAL A 52 -11.63 6.93 -1.20
N ASP A 53 -11.57 7.94 -0.34
CA ASP A 53 -11.65 7.77 1.10
C ASP A 53 -13.11 7.75 1.58
N PHE A 54 -13.29 7.51 2.88
CA PHE A 54 -14.62 7.42 3.46
C PHE A 54 -15.35 8.77 3.45
N ASP A 55 -14.63 9.89 3.64
CA ASP A 55 -15.21 11.23 3.61
C ASP A 55 -15.75 11.58 2.21
N SER A 56 -14.99 11.29 1.16
CA SER A 56 -15.45 11.46 -0.23
C SER A 56 -16.70 10.64 -0.54
N HIS A 57 -16.82 9.44 0.05
CA HIS A 57 -18.01 8.60 -0.07
C HIS A 57 -19.21 9.17 0.70
N LEU A 58 -18.99 9.81 1.85
CA LEU A 58 -20.06 10.49 2.57
C LEU A 58 -20.59 11.71 1.81
N ASP A 59 -19.72 12.43 1.10
CA ASP A 59 -20.11 13.53 0.20
C ASP A 59 -20.92 13.02 -1.01
N ASP A 60 -20.55 11.85 -1.54
CA ASP A 60 -21.21 11.20 -2.67
C ASP A 60 -21.19 9.67 -2.51
N ILE A 61 -22.33 9.12 -2.09
CA ILE A 61 -22.49 7.70 -1.79
C ILE A 61 -22.28 6.77 -2.99
N THR A 62 -22.19 7.32 -4.21
CA THR A 62 -21.89 6.54 -5.41
C THR A 62 -20.40 6.26 -5.58
N LYS A 63 -19.53 6.99 -4.87
CA LYS A 63 -18.07 6.78 -4.92
C LYS A 63 -17.69 5.53 -4.13
N ASP A 64 -16.94 4.63 -4.76
CA ASP A 64 -16.54 3.35 -4.18
C ASP A 64 -15.32 3.47 -3.26
N TRP A 65 -15.54 3.59 -1.94
CA TRP A 65 -14.49 3.60 -0.93
C TRP A 65 -13.76 2.24 -0.78
N THR A 66 -14.28 1.15 -1.38
CA THR A 66 -13.56 -0.13 -1.43
C THR A 66 -12.45 -0.14 -2.49
N ASN A 67 -12.39 0.92 -3.33
CA ASN A 67 -11.32 1.20 -4.27
C ASN A 67 -11.07 0.07 -5.29
N GLN A 68 -12.12 -0.55 -5.83
CA GLN A 68 -11.98 -1.69 -6.77
C GLN A 68 -11.08 -1.38 -7.97
N LYS A 69 -11.17 -0.16 -8.51
CA LYS A 69 -10.32 0.26 -9.65
C LYS A 69 -8.82 0.25 -9.30
N VAL A 70 -8.47 0.71 -8.10
CA VAL A 70 -7.09 0.71 -7.60
C VAL A 70 -6.63 -0.73 -7.36
N ASN A 71 -7.48 -1.57 -6.76
CA ASN A 71 -7.19 -2.98 -6.49
C ASN A 71 -6.93 -3.78 -7.77
N THR A 72 -7.74 -3.59 -8.83
CA THR A 72 -7.52 -4.23 -10.13
C THR A 72 -6.17 -3.84 -10.72
N LYS A 73 -5.82 -2.54 -10.64
CA LYS A 73 -4.53 -2.06 -11.15
C LYS A 73 -3.35 -2.66 -10.38
N ILE A 74 -3.45 -2.75 -9.05
CA ILE A 74 -2.44 -3.45 -8.23
C ILE A 74 -2.30 -4.91 -8.69
N ALA A 75 -3.42 -5.61 -8.90
CA ALA A 75 -3.42 -7.00 -9.33
C ALA A 75 -2.73 -7.19 -10.71
N GLU A 76 -3.02 -6.30 -11.67
CA GLU A 76 -2.37 -6.28 -12.98
C GLU A 76 -0.85 -6.07 -12.89
N LEU A 77 -0.41 -5.14 -12.03
CA LEU A 77 1.01 -4.83 -11.84
C LEU A 77 1.77 -5.90 -11.02
N SER A 78 1.07 -6.62 -10.15
CA SER A 78 1.62 -7.76 -9.39
C SER A 78 1.66 -9.06 -10.19
N SER A 79 0.96 -9.13 -11.33
CA SER A 79 0.95 -10.31 -12.17
C SER A 79 2.25 -10.41 -12.96
N PRO A 80 2.94 -11.57 -12.98
CA PRO A 80 4.09 -11.74 -13.85
C PRO A 80 3.64 -11.53 -15.31
N ALA A 81 4.34 -10.66 -16.05
CA ALA A 81 4.05 -10.45 -17.45
C ALA A 81 4.11 -11.80 -18.19
N ASN A 82 2.98 -12.25 -18.73
CA ASN A 82 2.94 -13.39 -19.64
C ASN A 82 3.80 -13.05 -20.87
N GLY A 83 5.05 -13.53 -20.91
CA GLY A 83 5.94 -13.28 -22.05
C GLY A 83 7.36 -13.88 -21.93
N ASN A 84 7.47 -15.19 -22.18
CA ASN A 84 8.48 -15.90 -23.00
C ASN A 84 8.88 -17.28 -22.45
N ILE A 85 8.37 -18.33 -23.10
CA ILE A 85 9.12 -19.57 -23.40
C ILE A 85 9.07 -19.73 -24.91
#